data_AF-A0A3P0NG33-F1
#
_entry.id   AF-A0A3P0NG33-F1
#
_cell.length_a   1.000
_cell.length_b   1.000
_cell.length_c   1.000
_cell.angle_alpha   90.00
_cell.angle_beta   90.00
_cell.angle_gamma   90.00
#
_symmetry.space_group_name_H-M   'P 1'
#
loop_
_entity.id
_entity.type
_entity.pdbx_description
1 polymer ?
#
loop_
_entity_poly.entity_id
_entity_poly.type
_entity_poly.pdbx_seq_one_letter_code
_entity_poly.pdbx_strand_id
1 'polypeptide(L)'
;MTDHKKNDASSEKLTQAGHARRDALKFGGVATLGAVLGGGALLGRATPAFAQADSAAELAPSEPLNILIVNYDGGTLLDFAGPSEIFHRLPNTNVRYASLNGGNVTLEFGVVYGNTERLADIEKTDLILVPGGSDLSAPMRPAYQAQIRRLAESAKHVTSVCNGSLVLAATGVLKGKRSACHWAFVNKLSEYGAIPVPDRFVEDDHGRFMSGGGVTAGIDFALRVAARLRGRQAAEFTQLVIEYDPAPPFHSGHPRDARPEVIAMVDKELPGASSGLARIPGVR
;
A
#
# COMPACT_ATOMS: atom_id res chain seq x y z
N MET A 1 18.42 66.71 -0.47
CA MET A 1 17.97 65.42 0.07
C MET A 1 18.60 64.33 -0.78
N THR A 2 19.90 64.01 -0.73
CA THR A 2 20.80 63.72 0.42
C THR A 2 20.11 62.79 1.43
N ASP A 3 20.56 61.57 1.71
CA ASP A 3 21.95 61.13 1.86
C ASP A 3 22.22 59.66 1.47
N HIS A 4 23.43 59.48 0.91
CA HIS A 4 24.24 58.27 0.87
C HIS A 4 25.06 58.14 2.16
N LYS A 5 25.35 56.91 2.60
CA LYS A 5 26.54 56.45 3.39
C LYS A 5 26.36 54.92 3.53
N LYS A 6 27.18 53.98 3.04
CA LYS A 6 28.65 53.78 2.95
C LYS A 6 29.36 53.72 4.31
N ASN A 7 29.76 52.50 4.69
CA ASN A 7 31.08 52.08 5.20
C ASN A 7 30.99 50.59 5.58
N ASP A 8 31.63 49.69 4.85
CA ASP A 8 33.06 49.30 4.87
C ASP A 8 33.45 48.32 6.00
N ALA A 9 33.68 47.09 5.54
CA ALA A 9 34.77 46.16 5.86
C ALA A 9 35.50 46.26 7.21
N SER A 10 35.58 45.12 7.89
CA SER A 10 36.89 44.58 8.30
C SER A 10 36.86 43.05 8.22
N SER A 11 37.75 42.54 7.37
CA SER A 11 38.22 41.17 7.33
C SER A 11 39.21 40.99 8.48
N GLU A 12 39.21 39.84 9.15
CA GLU A 12 40.47 39.14 9.39
C GLU A 12 40.30 37.63 9.59
N LYS A 13 41.23 36.92 8.97
CA LYS A 13 41.43 35.48 8.87
C LYS A 13 42.04 34.90 10.17
N LEU A 14 42.27 33.59 10.10
CA LEU A 14 43.22 32.73 10.84
C LEU A 14 42.52 31.91 11.95
N THR A 15 42.67 30.61 12.11
CA THR A 15 43.49 29.53 11.50
C THR A 15 42.96 28.23 12.11
N GLN A 16 42.63 27.21 11.31
CA GLN A 16 43.40 25.96 11.19
C GLN A 16 43.94 25.35 12.52
N ALA A 17 43.36 24.21 12.92
CA ALA A 17 44.00 23.03 13.54
C ALA A 17 42.85 22.05 13.85
N GLY A 18 42.70 20.89 13.21
CA GLY A 18 43.67 19.81 13.16
C GLY A 18 43.53 18.98 14.43
N HIS A 19 43.08 17.73 14.30
CA HIS A 19 43.72 16.50 14.82
C HIS A 19 42.71 15.35 14.88
N ALA A 20 42.85 14.44 13.91
CA ALA A 20 42.50 13.05 14.07
C ALA A 20 43.35 12.43 15.20
N ARG A 21 42.77 11.55 16.01
CA ARG A 21 43.51 10.50 16.71
C ARG A 21 42.70 9.20 16.69
N ARG A 22 43.19 8.28 15.86
CA ARG A 22 43.17 6.84 16.16
C ARG A 22 44.08 6.62 17.36
N ASP A 23 43.68 5.76 18.28
CA ASP A 23 44.63 4.91 19.01
C ASP A 23 43.97 3.55 19.29
N ALA A 24 44.77 2.52 19.04
CA ALA A 24 44.53 1.11 19.31
C ALA A 24 45.56 0.64 20.33
N LEU A 25 45.25 -0.39 21.13
CA LEU A 25 46.14 -1.44 21.69
C LEU A 25 45.31 -2.25 22.71
N LYS A 26 44.95 -3.52 22.50
CA LYS A 26 45.71 -4.81 22.56
C LYS A 26 46.33 -5.17 23.94
N PHE A 27 45.82 -6.26 24.53
CA PHE A 27 46.48 -7.38 25.27
C PHE A 27 45.39 -8.47 25.40
N GLY A 28 45.48 -9.76 25.02
CA GLY A 28 46.51 -10.81 25.19
C GLY A 28 46.20 -11.62 26.47
N GLY A 29 45.94 -12.93 26.54
CA GLY A 29 45.88 -14.05 25.58
C GLY A 29 45.46 -15.41 26.23
N VAL A 30 45.40 -16.47 25.39
CA VAL A 30 45.66 -17.93 25.56
C VAL A 30 45.05 -18.69 26.78
N ALA A 31 43.97 -19.46 26.63
CA ALA A 31 43.82 -20.88 26.21
C ALA A 31 44.01 -21.96 27.30
N THR A 32 42.96 -22.75 27.55
CA THR A 32 43.06 -24.13 28.05
C THR A 32 42.08 -25.03 27.29
N LEU A 33 42.63 -26.12 26.77
CA LEU A 33 41.98 -27.17 25.98
C LEU A 33 41.21 -28.10 26.93
N GLY A 34 39.93 -28.36 26.65
CA GLY A 34 39.13 -29.35 27.37
C GLY A 34 38.16 -30.03 26.41
N ALA A 35 38.56 -31.17 25.87
CA ALA A 35 37.72 -32.03 25.05
C ALA A 35 36.94 -33.00 25.96
N VAL A 36 35.61 -32.98 25.91
CA VAL A 36 34.78 -34.17 26.20
C VAL A 36 33.57 -34.21 25.25
N LEU A 37 33.51 -35.37 24.61
CA LEU A 37 32.52 -36.00 23.74
C LEU A 37 31.04 -35.85 24.11
N GLY A 38 30.20 -35.82 23.08
CA GLY A 38 28.94 -36.57 23.07
C GLY A 38 27.68 -35.79 23.39
N GLY A 39 26.88 -35.50 22.36
CA GLY A 39 25.51 -35.00 22.53
C GLY A 39 24.94 -34.50 21.22
N GLY A 40 24.37 -35.41 20.43
CA GLY A 40 23.66 -35.07 19.20
C GLY A 40 22.48 -34.15 19.50
N ALA A 41 22.54 -32.92 19.01
CA ALA A 41 21.38 -32.07 18.85
C ALA A 41 21.11 -31.93 17.35
N LEU A 42 20.11 -32.65 16.87
CA LEU A 42 19.46 -32.43 15.59
C LEU A 42 18.89 -31.00 15.58
N LEU A 43 19.71 -30.03 15.17
CA LEU A 43 19.22 -28.72 14.76
C LEU A 43 18.60 -28.87 13.37
N GLY A 44 17.38 -29.44 13.35
CA GLY A 44 16.48 -29.29 12.23
C GLY A 44 16.25 -27.79 12.05
N ARG A 45 16.87 -27.21 11.02
CA ARG A 45 16.48 -25.89 10.52
C ARG A 45 15.01 -26.02 10.14
N ALA A 46 14.13 -25.46 10.96
CA ALA A 46 12.77 -25.17 10.56
C ALA A 46 12.89 -24.19 9.37
N THR A 47 12.69 -24.72 8.17
CA THR A 47 12.36 -23.91 7.01
C THR A 47 11.15 -23.07 7.39
N PRO A 48 11.17 -21.73 7.20
CA PRO A 48 9.97 -20.95 7.41
C PRO A 48 8.89 -21.49 6.48
N ALA A 49 7.69 -21.71 7.03
CA ALA A 49 6.52 -22.27 6.37
C ALA A 49 5.90 -21.30 5.33
N PHE A 50 6.73 -20.81 4.41
CA PHE A 50 6.32 -20.15 3.17
C PHE A 50 6.62 -21.02 1.94
N ALA A 51 7.21 -22.20 2.13
CA ALA A 51 7.60 -23.12 1.06
C ALA A 51 6.47 -24.10 0.69
N GLN A 52 5.23 -23.62 0.56
CA GLN A 52 4.19 -24.31 -0.21
C GLN A 52 2.96 -23.38 -0.39
N ALA A 53 3.16 -22.24 -1.06
CA ALA A 53 2.01 -21.55 -1.66
C ALA A 53 1.75 -22.25 -3.00
N ASP A 54 0.52 -22.72 -3.18
CA ASP A 54 0.06 -23.49 -4.34
C ASP A 54 0.58 -22.91 -5.67
N SER A 55 1.23 -23.76 -6.47
CA SER A 55 1.73 -23.42 -7.82
C SER A 55 0.60 -23.11 -8.83
N ALA A 56 -0.66 -23.05 -8.39
CA ALA A 56 -1.83 -22.89 -9.24
C ALA A 56 -2.21 -21.42 -9.52
N ALA A 57 -1.61 -20.45 -8.81
CA ALA A 57 -1.94 -19.02 -8.95
C ALA A 57 -0.84 -18.17 -9.60
N GLU A 58 0.36 -18.74 -9.78
CA GLU A 58 1.49 -18.04 -10.38
C GLU A 58 1.38 -18.10 -11.92
N LEU A 59 1.34 -16.94 -12.56
CA LEU A 59 1.37 -16.85 -14.01
C LEU A 59 2.82 -16.83 -14.49
N ALA A 60 3.10 -17.53 -15.58
CA ALA A 60 4.43 -17.53 -16.15
C ALA A 60 4.85 -16.08 -16.53
N PRO A 61 6.14 -15.71 -16.41
CA PRO A 61 6.61 -14.36 -16.74
C PRO A 61 6.28 -13.89 -18.16
N SER A 62 6.08 -14.83 -19.09
CA SER A 62 5.71 -14.57 -20.48
C SER A 62 4.21 -14.39 -20.70
N GLU A 63 3.34 -14.69 -19.73
CA GLU A 63 1.90 -14.53 -19.88
C GLU A 63 1.47 -13.08 -19.62
N PRO A 64 0.72 -12.44 -20.54
CA PRO A 64 0.25 -11.07 -20.33
C PRO A 64 -0.63 -10.93 -19.09
N LEU A 65 -0.37 -9.93 -18.26
CA LEU A 65 -1.24 -9.54 -17.13
C LEU A 65 -1.75 -8.13 -17.35
N ASN A 66 -3.07 -7.98 -17.49
CA ASN A 66 -3.71 -6.68 -17.62
C ASN A 66 -4.28 -6.25 -16.27
N ILE A 67 -3.81 -5.10 -15.78
CA ILE A 67 -4.25 -4.49 -14.54
C ILE A 67 -4.97 -3.20 -14.87
N LEU A 68 -6.19 -3.05 -14.33
CA LEU A 68 -6.95 -1.83 -14.42
C LEU A 68 -7.04 -1.17 -13.06
N ILE A 69 -6.56 0.07 -12.98
CA ILE A 69 -6.71 0.93 -11.82
C ILE A 69 -7.87 1.89 -12.09
N VAL A 70 -8.84 1.91 -11.17
CA VAL A 70 -9.99 2.81 -11.23
C VAL A 70 -9.63 4.16 -10.63
N ASN A 71 -9.96 5.26 -11.31
CA ASN A 71 -9.67 6.63 -10.87
C ASN A 71 -10.91 7.50 -10.90
N TYR A 72 -11.15 8.26 -9.85
CA TYR A 72 -12.33 9.12 -9.70
C TYR A 72 -12.00 10.38 -8.92
N ASP A 73 -12.85 11.39 -9.06
CA ASP A 73 -12.71 12.64 -8.31
C ASP A 73 -12.79 12.38 -6.79
N GLY A 74 -11.87 12.97 -6.03
CA GLY A 74 -11.75 12.76 -4.59
C GLY A 74 -11.02 11.48 -4.17
N GLY A 75 -10.50 10.70 -5.13
CA GLY A 75 -9.66 9.53 -4.85
C GLY A 75 -8.31 9.91 -4.22
N THR A 76 -7.75 9.02 -3.40
CA THR A 76 -6.45 9.20 -2.75
C THR A 76 -5.34 8.78 -3.70
N LEU A 77 -4.41 9.69 -4.04
CA LEU A 77 -3.31 9.42 -4.98
C LEU A 77 -2.48 8.20 -4.56
N LEU A 78 -2.09 8.15 -3.29
CA LEU A 78 -1.17 7.14 -2.78
C LEU A 78 -1.76 5.73 -2.80
N ASP A 79 -3.09 5.61 -2.72
CA ASP A 79 -3.81 4.34 -2.75
C ASP A 79 -3.61 3.57 -4.04
N PHE A 80 -3.36 4.27 -5.15
CA PHE A 80 -3.05 3.63 -6.43
C PHE A 80 -1.63 3.88 -6.92
N ALA A 81 -0.98 4.98 -6.54
CA ALA A 81 0.40 5.24 -6.93
C ALA A 81 1.35 4.18 -6.35
N GLY A 82 1.15 3.79 -5.08
CA GLY A 82 1.93 2.71 -4.44
C GLY A 82 1.81 1.38 -5.18
N PRO A 83 0.59 0.83 -5.37
CA PRO A 83 0.40 -0.38 -6.16
C PRO A 83 0.88 -0.27 -7.60
N SER A 84 0.64 0.88 -8.25
CA SER A 84 1.06 1.11 -9.63
C SER A 84 2.56 0.98 -9.80
N GLU A 85 3.35 1.57 -8.88
CA GLU A 85 4.80 1.51 -8.90
C GLU A 85 5.34 0.06 -8.86
N ILE A 86 4.69 -0.78 -8.06
CA ILE A 86 5.01 -2.21 -7.98
C ILE A 86 4.59 -2.93 -9.27
N PHE A 87 3.36 -2.71 -9.73
CA PHE A 87 2.79 -3.44 -10.87
C PHE A 87 3.51 -3.18 -12.19
N HIS A 88 4.02 -1.97 -12.43
CA HIS A 88 4.80 -1.66 -13.64
C HIS A 88 6.15 -2.39 -13.71
N ARG A 89 6.65 -2.90 -12.58
CA ARG A 89 7.92 -3.66 -12.53
C ARG A 89 7.73 -5.16 -12.70
N LEU A 90 6.48 -5.62 -12.80
CA LEU A 90 6.17 -7.01 -13.03
C LEU A 90 6.39 -7.41 -14.49
N PRO A 91 6.95 -8.61 -14.77
CA PRO A 91 7.12 -9.10 -16.13
C PRO A 91 5.80 -9.15 -16.92
N ASN A 92 5.86 -8.76 -18.19
CA ASN A 92 4.74 -8.76 -19.14
C ASN A 92 3.42 -8.25 -18.56
N THR A 93 3.47 -7.11 -17.87
CA THR A 93 2.32 -6.50 -17.18
C THR A 93 1.96 -5.17 -17.82
N ASN A 94 0.69 -5.02 -18.17
CA ASN A 94 0.11 -3.79 -18.71
C ASN A 94 -0.80 -3.16 -17.65
N VAL A 95 -0.45 -1.97 -17.18
CA VAL A 95 -1.24 -1.23 -16.18
C VAL A 95 -1.96 -0.08 -16.88
N ARG A 96 -3.28 -0.08 -16.76
CA ARG A 96 -4.18 0.90 -17.36
C ARG A 96 -4.92 1.66 -16.27
N TYR A 97 -5.34 2.88 -16.58
CA TYR A 97 -6.05 3.77 -15.66
C TYR A 97 -7.35 4.21 -16.31
N ALA A 98 -8.46 4.08 -15.60
CA ALA A 98 -9.75 4.46 -16.16
C ALA A 98 -10.64 5.18 -15.17
N SER A 99 -11.39 6.14 -15.70
CA SER A 99 -12.44 6.85 -14.99
C SER A 99 -13.77 6.70 -15.73
N LEU A 100 -14.87 7.12 -15.12
CA LEU A 100 -16.21 6.98 -15.71
C LEU A 100 -16.28 7.53 -17.15
N ASN A 101 -15.72 8.73 -17.35
CA ASN A 101 -15.78 9.46 -18.61
C ASN A 101 -14.43 9.60 -19.32
N GLY A 102 -13.37 9.01 -18.77
CA GLY A 102 -12.01 9.21 -19.27
C GLY A 102 -11.53 10.65 -19.06
N GLY A 103 -10.34 10.96 -19.58
CA GLY A 103 -9.71 12.27 -19.44
C GLY A 103 -9.14 12.50 -18.04
N ASN A 104 -9.30 13.71 -17.53
CA ASN A 104 -8.69 14.12 -16.26
C ASN A 104 -9.65 13.87 -15.09
N VAL A 105 -9.08 13.45 -13.95
CA VAL A 105 -9.76 13.38 -12.65
C VAL A 105 -9.04 14.29 -11.65
N THR A 106 -9.80 14.91 -10.76
CA THR A 106 -9.23 15.72 -9.66
C THR A 106 -9.27 14.90 -8.37
N LEU A 107 -8.10 14.42 -7.98
CA LEU A 107 -7.90 13.65 -6.74
C LEU A 107 -8.00 14.57 -5.51
N GLU A 108 -7.91 13.97 -4.32
CA GLU A 108 -7.77 14.74 -3.09
C GLU A 108 -6.57 15.71 -3.16
N PHE A 109 -6.66 16.80 -2.38
CA PHE A 109 -5.66 17.87 -2.34
C PHE A 109 -5.40 18.57 -3.69
N GLY A 110 -6.27 18.38 -4.69
CA GLY A 110 -6.22 19.10 -5.97
C GLY A 110 -5.24 18.52 -7.00
N VAL A 111 -4.70 17.33 -6.77
CA VAL A 111 -3.85 16.66 -7.76
C VAL A 111 -4.69 16.25 -8.96
N VAL A 112 -4.33 16.73 -10.15
CA VAL A 112 -4.99 16.33 -11.39
C VAL A 112 -4.24 15.15 -12.01
N TYR A 113 -4.91 14.00 -12.07
CA TYR A 113 -4.42 12.83 -12.79
C TYR A 113 -5.09 12.74 -14.16
N GLY A 114 -4.28 12.77 -15.22
CA GLY A 114 -4.77 12.93 -16.59
C GLY A 114 -4.75 11.66 -17.43
N ASN A 115 -5.37 11.76 -18.61
CA ASN A 115 -5.36 10.74 -19.67
C ASN A 115 -5.90 9.36 -19.22
N THR A 116 -6.92 9.36 -18.37
CA THR A 116 -7.64 8.12 -18.02
C THR A 116 -8.48 7.65 -19.20
N GLU A 117 -8.58 6.35 -19.38
CA GLU A 117 -9.49 5.73 -20.33
C GLU A 117 -10.93 5.79 -19.80
N ARG A 118 -11.91 5.67 -20.71
CA ARG A 118 -13.31 5.53 -20.31
C ARG A 118 -13.56 4.10 -19.83
N LEU A 119 -14.11 3.95 -18.63
CA LEU A 119 -14.47 2.63 -18.09
C LEU A 119 -15.39 1.83 -19.04
N ALA A 120 -16.29 2.51 -19.75
CA ALA A 120 -17.19 1.88 -20.71
C ALA A 120 -16.48 1.28 -21.95
N ASP A 121 -15.28 1.75 -22.28
CA ASP A 121 -14.51 1.29 -23.45
C ASP A 121 -13.58 0.11 -23.10
N ILE A 122 -13.57 -0.30 -21.82
CA ILE A 122 -12.79 -1.43 -21.35
C ILE A 122 -13.70 -2.66 -21.28
N GLU A 123 -13.43 -3.65 -22.14
CA GLU A 123 -14.20 -4.88 -22.18
C GLU A 123 -13.91 -5.79 -20.98
N LYS A 124 -12.62 -6.03 -20.69
CA LYS A 124 -12.16 -6.92 -19.61
C LYS A 124 -10.77 -6.53 -19.09
N THR A 125 -10.42 -7.04 -17.92
CA THR A 125 -9.10 -6.94 -17.29
C THR A 125 -8.82 -8.23 -16.49
N ASP A 126 -7.55 -8.57 -16.23
CA ASP A 126 -7.22 -9.71 -15.38
C ASP A 126 -7.36 -9.34 -13.90
N LEU A 127 -6.89 -8.13 -13.53
CA LEU A 127 -7.02 -7.56 -12.20
C LEU A 127 -7.66 -6.18 -12.27
N ILE A 128 -8.60 -5.90 -11.36
CA ILE A 128 -9.13 -4.55 -11.10
C ILE A 128 -8.68 -4.09 -9.72
N LEU A 129 -8.21 -2.85 -9.61
CA LEU A 129 -7.86 -2.18 -8.37
C LEU A 129 -8.76 -0.95 -8.18
N VAL A 130 -9.51 -0.94 -7.08
CA VAL A 130 -10.30 0.22 -6.65
C VAL A 130 -9.61 0.90 -5.46
N PRO A 131 -8.98 2.08 -5.64
CA PRO A 131 -8.41 2.84 -4.53
C PRO A 131 -9.51 3.41 -3.65
N GLY A 132 -9.13 3.92 -2.48
CA GLY A 132 -9.98 4.75 -1.64
C GLY A 132 -9.92 6.23 -2.00
N GLY A 133 -10.49 7.04 -1.12
CA GLY A 133 -10.54 8.49 -1.25
C GLY A 133 -11.00 9.16 0.03
N SER A 134 -10.86 10.49 0.07
CA SER A 134 -11.50 11.33 1.09
C SER A 134 -13.00 11.55 0.82
N ASP A 135 -13.42 11.37 -0.44
CA ASP A 135 -14.80 11.49 -0.90
C ASP A 135 -15.14 10.34 -1.86
N LEU A 136 -16.12 9.50 -1.50
CA LEU A 136 -16.57 8.39 -2.33
C LEU A 136 -17.86 8.72 -3.10
N SER A 137 -18.32 9.97 -3.12
CA SER A 137 -19.56 10.38 -3.80
C SER A 137 -19.53 10.07 -5.29
N ALA A 138 -18.39 10.30 -5.96
CA ALA A 138 -18.22 10.01 -7.38
C ALA A 138 -18.32 8.50 -7.70
N PRO A 139 -17.54 7.60 -7.07
CA PRO A 139 -17.59 6.16 -7.34
C PRO A 139 -18.85 5.48 -6.80
N MET A 140 -19.58 6.10 -5.88
CA MET A 140 -20.86 5.58 -5.37
C MET A 140 -22.07 5.89 -6.26
N ARG A 141 -21.90 6.66 -7.34
CA ARG A 141 -22.98 6.88 -8.31
C ARG A 141 -23.34 5.58 -9.04
N PRO A 142 -24.62 5.33 -9.35
CA PRO A 142 -25.04 4.09 -10.03
C PRO A 142 -24.29 3.79 -11.33
N ALA A 143 -24.03 4.82 -12.16
CA ALA A 143 -23.28 4.65 -13.41
C ALA A 143 -21.83 4.17 -13.18
N TYR A 144 -21.20 4.65 -12.11
CA TYR A 144 -19.84 4.28 -11.74
C TYR A 144 -19.80 2.85 -11.18
N GLN A 145 -20.67 2.55 -10.21
CA GLN A 145 -20.81 1.21 -9.65
C GLN A 145 -21.14 0.15 -10.69
N ALA A 146 -21.99 0.46 -11.67
CA ALA A 146 -22.33 -0.46 -12.76
C ALA A 146 -21.09 -0.87 -13.57
N GLN A 147 -20.20 0.07 -13.89
CA GLN A 147 -18.96 -0.22 -14.62
C GLN A 147 -17.97 -1.00 -13.76
N ILE A 148 -17.78 -0.60 -12.50
CA ILE A 148 -16.91 -1.33 -11.55
C ILE A 148 -17.39 -2.77 -11.40
N ARG A 149 -18.70 -2.96 -11.21
CA ARG A 149 -19.31 -4.29 -11.08
C ARG A 149 -19.07 -5.15 -12.33
N ARG A 150 -19.37 -4.62 -13.51
CA ARG A 150 -19.18 -5.32 -14.79
C ARG A 150 -17.75 -5.81 -14.96
N LEU A 151 -16.78 -4.97 -14.64
CA LEU A 151 -15.36 -5.31 -14.73
C LEU A 151 -14.94 -6.30 -13.64
N ALA A 152 -15.42 -6.13 -12.41
CA ALA A 152 -15.15 -7.05 -11.31
C ALA A 152 -15.74 -8.46 -11.51
N GLU A 153 -16.90 -8.58 -12.16
CA GLU A 153 -17.53 -9.88 -12.48
C GLU A 153 -16.70 -10.68 -13.48
N SER A 154 -15.99 -10.01 -14.40
CA SER A 154 -15.14 -10.63 -15.43
C SER A 154 -13.66 -10.76 -15.06
N ALA A 155 -13.18 -9.97 -14.09
CA ALA A 155 -11.79 -10.03 -13.63
C ALA A 155 -11.49 -11.32 -12.85
N LYS A 156 -10.26 -11.81 -12.99
CA LYS A 156 -9.73 -12.93 -12.19
C LYS A 156 -9.45 -12.49 -10.75
N HIS A 157 -9.01 -11.23 -10.59
CA HIS A 157 -8.68 -10.64 -9.29
C HIS A 157 -9.41 -9.30 -9.12
N VAL A 158 -10.19 -9.21 -8.05
CA VAL A 158 -10.93 -8.01 -7.65
C VAL A 158 -10.26 -7.46 -6.40
N THR A 159 -9.69 -6.27 -6.51
CA THR A 159 -8.82 -5.74 -5.47
C THR A 159 -9.13 -4.30 -5.08
N SER A 160 -8.73 -3.94 -3.87
CA SER A 160 -8.88 -2.58 -3.35
C SER A 160 -7.81 -2.22 -2.35
N VAL A 161 -7.64 -0.92 -2.14
CA VAL A 161 -6.81 -0.34 -1.07
C VAL A 161 -7.68 0.65 -0.29
N CYS A 162 -7.40 0.80 1.01
CA CYS A 162 -8.04 1.77 1.90
C CYS A 162 -9.55 1.54 1.96
N ASN A 163 -10.36 2.61 1.88
CA ASN A 163 -11.81 2.53 1.84
C ASN A 163 -12.38 2.23 0.43
N GLY A 164 -11.53 1.93 -0.56
CA GLY A 164 -11.95 1.45 -1.87
C GLY A 164 -12.72 0.12 -1.81
N SER A 165 -12.51 -0.67 -0.76
CA SER A 165 -13.31 -1.88 -0.49
C SER A 165 -14.78 -1.56 -0.21
N LEU A 166 -15.12 -0.36 0.31
CA LEU A 166 -16.52 0.06 0.45
C LEU A 166 -17.19 0.27 -0.91
N VAL A 167 -16.46 0.83 -1.89
CA VAL A 167 -16.96 1.01 -3.27
C VAL A 167 -17.28 -0.36 -3.88
N LEU A 168 -16.36 -1.33 -3.75
CA LEU A 168 -16.59 -2.70 -4.19
C LEU A 168 -17.77 -3.35 -3.45
N ALA A 169 -17.83 -3.22 -2.12
CA ALA A 169 -18.92 -3.78 -1.33
C ALA A 169 -20.29 -3.22 -1.75
N ALA A 170 -20.37 -1.91 -2.04
CA ALA A 170 -21.58 -1.25 -2.51
C ALA A 170 -22.07 -1.78 -3.88
N THR A 171 -21.18 -2.31 -4.73
CA THR A 171 -21.58 -2.99 -5.98
C THR A 171 -22.19 -4.38 -5.73
N GLY A 172 -22.00 -4.95 -4.54
CA GLY A 172 -22.46 -6.28 -4.14
C GLY A 172 -21.46 -7.40 -4.39
N VAL A 173 -20.31 -7.15 -5.04
CA VAL A 173 -19.33 -8.22 -5.37
C VAL A 173 -18.60 -8.78 -4.14
N LEU A 174 -18.60 -8.06 -3.01
CA LEU A 174 -17.98 -8.51 -1.76
C LEU A 174 -18.96 -9.16 -0.76
N LYS A 175 -20.21 -9.42 -1.15
CA LYS A 175 -21.19 -10.07 -0.25
C LYS A 175 -20.67 -11.44 0.20
N GLY A 176 -20.55 -11.63 1.51
CA GLY A 176 -20.03 -12.83 2.16
C GLY A 176 -18.51 -13.02 2.05
N LYS A 177 -17.76 -12.04 1.53
CA LYS A 177 -16.31 -12.11 1.33
C LYS A 177 -15.58 -11.31 2.40
N ARG A 178 -14.41 -11.81 2.83
CA ARG A 178 -13.52 -11.10 3.75
C ARG A 178 -12.81 -9.96 3.02
N SER A 179 -12.70 -8.81 3.67
CA SER A 179 -11.97 -7.68 3.11
C SER A 179 -11.35 -6.80 4.18
N ALA A 180 -10.14 -6.31 3.89
CA ALA A 180 -9.52 -5.20 4.58
C ALA A 180 -10.17 -3.88 4.17
N CYS A 181 -9.97 -2.87 5.02
CA CYS A 181 -10.34 -1.50 4.74
C CYS A 181 -9.40 -0.58 5.50
N HIS A 182 -9.50 0.72 5.27
CA HIS A 182 -8.92 1.68 6.19
C HIS A 182 -9.57 1.55 7.58
N TRP A 183 -8.74 1.58 8.63
CA TRP A 183 -9.14 1.27 10.01
C TRP A 183 -10.35 2.10 10.48
N ALA A 184 -10.42 3.37 10.09
CA ALA A 184 -11.52 4.27 10.44
C ALA A 184 -12.88 3.87 9.88
N PHE A 185 -12.93 3.01 8.86
CA PHE A 185 -14.16 2.65 8.13
C PHE A 185 -14.40 1.14 8.03
N VAL A 186 -13.53 0.31 8.61
CA VAL A 186 -13.53 -1.13 8.39
C VAL A 186 -14.86 -1.79 8.76
N ASN A 187 -15.52 -1.34 9.83
CA ASN A 187 -16.77 -1.93 10.28
C ASN A 187 -17.97 -1.56 9.39
N LYS A 188 -17.84 -0.55 8.52
CA LYS A 188 -18.86 -0.22 7.50
C LYS A 188 -19.00 -1.30 6.43
N LEU A 189 -18.01 -2.17 6.24
CA LEU A 189 -18.09 -3.30 5.29
C LEU A 189 -19.29 -4.22 5.59
N SER A 190 -19.60 -4.42 6.88
CA SER A 190 -20.73 -5.24 7.32
C SER A 190 -22.08 -4.72 6.83
N GLU A 191 -22.23 -3.40 6.68
CA GLU A 191 -23.46 -2.77 6.18
C GLU A 191 -23.76 -3.16 4.72
N TYR A 192 -22.71 -3.54 3.97
CA TYR A 192 -22.79 -4.00 2.58
C TYR A 192 -22.69 -5.54 2.45
N GLY A 193 -22.67 -6.26 3.58
CA GLY A 193 -22.62 -7.71 3.63
C GLY A 193 -21.22 -8.31 3.42
N ALA A 194 -20.16 -7.49 3.40
CA ALA A 194 -18.79 -7.98 3.44
C ALA A 194 -18.36 -8.28 4.88
N ILE A 195 -17.40 -9.19 5.06
CA ILE A 195 -16.87 -9.56 6.37
C ILE A 195 -15.64 -8.68 6.66
N PRO A 196 -15.71 -7.74 7.61
CA PRO A 196 -14.60 -6.86 7.93
C PRO A 196 -13.45 -7.65 8.57
N VAL A 197 -12.23 -7.42 8.09
CA VAL A 197 -11.01 -7.96 8.69
C VAL A 197 -10.01 -6.83 8.91
N PRO A 198 -9.66 -6.49 10.17
CA PRO A 198 -8.79 -5.35 10.50
C PRO A 198 -7.30 -5.67 10.33
N ASP A 199 -6.94 -6.21 9.18
CA ASP A 199 -5.57 -6.56 8.80
C ASP A 199 -5.05 -5.67 7.67
N ARG A 200 -3.73 -5.59 7.56
CA ARG A 200 -3.05 -4.79 6.53
C ARG A 200 -3.24 -5.35 5.12
N PHE A 201 -3.38 -6.67 5.01
CA PHE A 201 -3.65 -7.40 3.77
C PHE A 201 -4.62 -8.55 4.06
N VAL A 202 -5.65 -8.69 3.23
CA VAL A 202 -6.64 -9.76 3.31
C VAL A 202 -6.81 -10.40 1.96
N GLU A 203 -6.79 -11.73 1.94
CA GLU A 203 -7.10 -12.56 0.77
C GLU A 203 -8.31 -13.44 1.08
N ASP A 204 -9.21 -13.57 0.11
CA ASP A 204 -10.38 -14.44 0.14
C ASP A 204 -10.56 -15.14 -1.21
N ASP A 205 -11.30 -16.26 -1.22
CA ASP A 205 -11.70 -17.02 -2.41
C ASP A 205 -10.50 -17.36 -3.33
N HIS A 206 -9.49 -17.99 -2.74
CA HIS A 206 -8.27 -18.41 -3.43
C HIS A 206 -7.62 -17.25 -4.23
N GLY A 207 -7.61 -16.05 -3.66
CA GLY A 207 -7.00 -14.87 -4.27
C GLY A 207 -7.84 -14.17 -5.33
N ARG A 208 -9.09 -14.57 -5.53
CA ARG A 208 -10.02 -13.77 -6.35
C ARG A 208 -10.26 -12.41 -5.70
N PHE A 209 -10.36 -12.33 -4.38
CA PHE A 209 -10.51 -11.06 -3.67
C PHE A 209 -9.27 -10.78 -2.83
N MET A 210 -8.63 -9.64 -3.05
CA MET A 210 -7.46 -9.21 -2.28
C MET A 210 -7.59 -7.74 -1.91
N SER A 211 -7.34 -7.38 -0.67
CA SER A 211 -7.50 -5.98 -0.22
C SER A 211 -6.38 -5.55 0.71
N GLY A 212 -5.94 -4.31 0.52
CA GLY A 212 -5.02 -3.61 1.42
C GLY A 212 -5.79 -2.71 2.39
N GLY A 213 -5.24 -2.54 3.59
CA GLY A 213 -5.74 -1.59 4.59
C GLY A 213 -5.53 -0.13 4.18
N GLY A 214 -5.36 0.77 5.15
CA GLY A 214 -5.26 2.21 4.89
C GLY A 214 -4.03 2.63 4.07
N VAL A 215 -4.27 3.43 3.03
CA VAL A 215 -3.31 4.24 2.27
C VAL A 215 -1.99 3.55 1.90
N THR A 216 -0.98 3.64 2.78
CA THR A 216 0.35 3.06 2.55
C THR A 216 0.35 1.53 2.51
N ALA A 217 -0.71 0.89 3.01
CA ALA A 217 -0.91 -0.54 2.85
C ALA A 217 -0.93 -0.98 1.39
N GLY A 218 -1.21 -0.07 0.44
CA GLY A 218 -1.17 -0.35 -1.00
C GLY A 218 0.18 -0.88 -1.50
N ILE A 219 1.31 -0.44 -0.95
CA ILE A 219 2.63 -0.92 -1.37
C ILE A 219 2.84 -2.39 -0.93
N ASP A 220 2.59 -2.68 0.36
CA ASP A 220 2.69 -4.05 0.89
C ASP A 220 1.69 -5.00 0.25
N PHE A 221 0.46 -4.53 0.04
CA PHE A 221 -0.58 -5.25 -0.70
C PHE A 221 -0.07 -5.63 -2.10
N ALA A 222 0.49 -4.66 -2.84
CA ALA A 222 0.92 -4.91 -4.20
C ALA A 222 2.14 -5.84 -4.27
N LEU A 223 3.06 -5.80 -3.30
CA LEU A 223 4.15 -6.77 -3.19
C LEU A 223 3.63 -8.19 -2.93
N ARG A 224 2.58 -8.34 -2.11
CA ARG A 224 1.92 -9.65 -1.90
C ARG A 224 1.20 -10.14 -3.16
N VAL A 225 0.50 -9.24 -3.87
CA VAL A 225 -0.12 -9.55 -5.17
C VAL A 225 0.95 -9.94 -6.20
N ALA A 226 2.07 -9.22 -6.25
CA ALA A 226 3.20 -9.55 -7.12
C ALA A 226 3.73 -10.96 -6.84
N ALA A 227 3.96 -11.29 -5.56
CA ALA A 227 4.46 -12.60 -5.17
C ALA A 227 3.47 -13.71 -5.56
N ARG A 228 2.17 -13.44 -5.45
CA ARG A 228 1.12 -14.38 -5.85
C ARG A 228 1.08 -14.60 -7.36
N LEU A 229 1.09 -13.52 -8.14
CA LEU A 229 0.82 -13.57 -9.58
C LEU A 229 2.06 -13.81 -10.44
N ARG A 230 3.25 -13.52 -9.91
CA ARG A 230 4.54 -13.58 -10.64
C ARG A 230 5.65 -14.27 -9.86
N GLY A 231 5.30 -14.90 -8.74
CA GLY A 231 6.24 -15.60 -7.90
C GLY A 231 7.07 -14.68 -7.00
N ARG A 232 7.66 -15.30 -5.98
CA ARG A 232 8.46 -14.62 -4.96
C ARG A 232 9.61 -13.78 -5.54
N GLN A 233 10.30 -14.31 -6.55
CA GLN A 233 11.48 -13.66 -7.13
C GLN A 233 11.13 -12.30 -7.77
N ALA A 234 10.01 -12.20 -8.49
CA ALA A 234 9.58 -10.94 -9.11
C ALA A 234 9.20 -9.88 -8.05
N ALA A 235 8.60 -10.32 -6.94
CA ALA A 235 8.26 -9.44 -5.82
C ALA A 235 9.51 -8.92 -5.10
N GLU A 236 10.47 -9.80 -4.77
CA GLU A 236 11.74 -9.42 -4.13
C GLU A 236 12.58 -8.51 -5.04
N PHE A 237 12.63 -8.81 -6.34
CA PHE A 237 13.27 -7.93 -7.32
C PHE A 237 12.63 -6.55 -7.32
N THR A 238 11.31 -6.48 -7.40
CA THR A 238 10.57 -5.20 -7.39
C THR A 238 10.84 -4.43 -6.11
N GLN A 239 10.76 -5.10 -4.94
CA GLN A 239 11.03 -4.51 -3.64
C GLN A 239 12.42 -3.86 -3.58
N LEU A 240 13.45 -4.56 -4.07
CA LEU A 240 14.82 -4.08 -4.09
C LEU A 240 15.03 -2.92 -5.06
N VAL A 241 14.46 -3.01 -6.27
CA VAL A 241 14.61 -1.96 -7.30
C VAL A 241 14.03 -0.62 -6.87
N ILE A 242 12.95 -0.63 -6.08
CA ILE A 242 12.36 0.61 -5.54
C ILE A 242 12.91 1.00 -4.17
N GLU A 243 13.85 0.23 -3.63
CA GLU A 243 14.42 0.43 -2.29
C GLU A 243 13.32 0.52 -1.20
N TYR A 244 12.36 -0.41 -1.24
CA TYR A 244 11.30 -0.44 -0.24
C TYR A 244 11.81 -1.07 1.07
N ASP A 245 12.49 -0.24 1.86
CA ASP A 245 12.99 -0.49 3.21
C ASP A 245 12.45 0.60 4.18
N PRO A 246 11.16 0.53 4.56
CA PRO A 246 10.54 1.58 5.34
C PRO A 246 11.07 1.63 6.77
N ALA A 247 11.52 2.82 7.21
CA ALA A 247 11.90 3.12 8.58
C ALA A 247 11.08 4.29 9.15
N PRO A 248 9.80 4.07 9.55
CA PRO A 248 8.95 5.15 10.04
C PRO A 248 9.55 5.81 11.30
N PRO A 249 9.62 7.16 11.37
CA PRO A 249 10.18 7.86 12.53
C PRO A 249 9.25 7.87 13.76
N PHE A 250 8.02 7.38 13.63
CA PHE A 250 7.01 7.31 14.69
C PHE A 250 6.22 6.00 14.64
N HIS A 251 5.75 5.54 15.80
CA HIS A 251 4.91 4.35 15.96
C HIS A 251 3.41 4.69 16.08
N SER A 252 2.89 5.51 15.16
CA SER A 252 1.49 5.99 15.19
C SER A 252 0.69 5.59 13.94
N GLY A 253 1.17 4.60 13.18
CA GLY A 253 0.55 4.19 11.90
C GLY A 253 -0.73 3.36 12.03
N HIS A 254 -1.07 2.88 13.23
CA HIS A 254 -2.27 2.10 13.51
C HIS A 254 -2.82 2.47 14.90
N PRO A 255 -4.15 2.48 15.12
CA PRO A 255 -4.75 2.76 16.44
C PRO A 255 -4.38 1.76 17.54
N ARG A 256 -3.71 0.66 17.21
CA ARG A 256 -3.25 -0.36 18.18
C ARG A 256 -1.95 0.08 18.86
N ASP A 257 -1.18 0.94 18.19
CA ASP A 257 0.15 1.40 18.61
C ASP A 257 0.17 2.90 18.93
N ALA A 258 -0.73 3.68 18.34
CA ALA A 258 -0.80 5.12 18.52
C ALA A 258 -1.18 5.52 19.96
N ARG A 259 -0.63 6.65 20.42
CA ARG A 259 -0.97 7.21 21.75
C ARG A 259 -2.45 7.59 21.80
N PRO A 260 -3.14 7.39 22.96
CA PRO A 260 -4.57 7.72 23.09
C PRO A 260 -4.92 9.17 22.72
N GLU A 261 -4.05 10.12 23.04
CA GLU A 261 -4.19 11.55 22.67
C GLU A 261 -4.28 11.74 21.16
N VAL A 262 -3.45 11.02 20.39
CA VAL A 262 -3.43 11.09 18.92
C VAL A 262 -4.70 10.46 18.34
N ILE A 263 -5.14 9.34 18.90
CA ILE A 263 -6.42 8.71 18.50
C ILE A 263 -7.58 9.68 18.74
N ALA A 264 -7.63 10.34 19.90
CA ALA A 264 -8.67 11.32 20.21
C ALA A 264 -8.63 12.54 19.27
N MET A 265 -7.43 13.00 18.86
CA MET A 265 -7.30 14.04 17.84
C MET A 265 -7.90 13.60 16.50
N VAL A 266 -7.60 12.38 16.05
CA VAL A 266 -8.18 11.85 14.79
C VAL A 266 -9.69 11.70 14.92
N ASP A 267 -10.21 11.17 16.03
CA ASP A 267 -11.66 11.02 16.25
C ASP A 267 -12.40 12.36 16.26
N LYS A 268 -11.74 13.45 16.68
CA LYS A 268 -12.33 14.79 16.62
C LYS A 268 -12.52 15.27 15.18
N GLU A 269 -11.53 15.05 14.33
CA GLU A 269 -11.57 15.43 12.91
C GLU A 269 -12.40 14.45 12.07
N LEU A 270 -12.42 13.18 12.46
CA LEU A 270 -13.10 12.08 11.80
C LEU A 270 -13.95 11.28 12.81
N PRO A 271 -15.13 11.80 13.21
CA PRO A 271 -15.97 11.17 14.23
C PRO A 271 -16.33 9.73 13.91
N GLY A 272 -16.04 8.82 14.85
CA GLY A 272 -16.32 7.39 14.75
C GLY A 272 -15.14 6.55 14.24
N ALA A 273 -13.97 7.15 13.97
CA ALA A 273 -12.81 6.44 13.43
C ALA A 273 -12.30 5.33 14.37
N SER A 274 -12.20 5.58 15.68
CA SER A 274 -11.78 4.57 16.67
C SER A 274 -12.70 3.36 16.75
N SER A 275 -13.96 3.53 16.36
CA SER A 275 -14.96 2.46 16.27
C SER A 275 -15.02 1.81 14.88
N GLY A 276 -14.19 2.25 13.93
CA GLY A 276 -14.20 1.78 12.54
C GLY A 276 -15.47 2.14 11.77
N LEU A 277 -16.21 3.15 12.22
CA LEU A 277 -17.52 3.55 11.70
C LEU A 277 -17.56 5.03 11.32
N ALA A 278 -16.42 5.63 10.99
CA ALA A 278 -16.35 7.02 10.59
C ALA A 278 -17.26 7.32 9.39
N ARG A 279 -17.77 8.55 9.33
CA ARG A 279 -18.52 9.03 8.17
C ARG A 279 -17.58 9.37 7.03
N ILE A 280 -18.00 9.07 5.81
CA ILE A 280 -17.31 9.46 4.58
C ILE A 280 -18.35 9.83 3.53
N PRO A 281 -18.18 10.93 2.78
CA PRO A 281 -19.09 11.31 1.71
C PRO A 281 -19.32 10.17 0.70
N GLY A 282 -20.57 9.98 0.29
CA GLY A 282 -21.00 8.93 -0.65
C GLY A 282 -21.35 7.57 -0.01
N VAL A 283 -20.96 7.32 1.24
CA VAL A 283 -21.29 6.10 1.99
C VAL A 283 -22.41 6.38 2.97
N ARG A 284 -23.35 5.44 3.13
CA ARG A 284 -24.45 5.58 4.09
C ARG A 284 -23.99 5.35 5.53
#